data_AF-A0A6M6JRJ4-F1
#
_entry.id   AF-A0A6M6JRJ4-F1
#
_cell.length_a   1.000
_cell.length_b   1.000
_cell.length_c   1.000
_cell.angle_alpha   90.00
_cell.angle_beta   90.00
_cell.angle_gamma   90.00
#
_symmetry.space_group_name_H-M   'P 1'
#
loop_
_entity.id
_entity.type
_entity.pdbx_description
1 polymer ?
#
loop_
_entity_poly.entity_id
_entity_poly.type
_entity_poly.pdbx_seq_one_letter_code
_entity_poly.pdbx_strand_id
1 'polypeptide(L)'
;MGFWLHKSIKVLPGVHVTLSNGGVSYSVGSRNARLTRHPGGRISSTVGLARMGLVHSTTLREARANRPAPPPAPSPPPPAPSPVPSLPWPADPPAPVPVLPPWERDLLDALRTGRYADVARTHGRADPVLRLLAAALDGLDERDPQRARELLAWVVSQGTTALRTHPFTVRHLADRTWPVEIARGAVAHLGITTDVVLLAVAELHQAAGDLDTAIWTVEQAEPTVPAALSLTELYSDAGRHAEVIETTGATTNLDDASALLLVFRGRAFGALGYPDAAREALDAALRVPGRASSVRHRALLERAQVGLAHGDRAGARRDLEQVRAEDPTHPGLAQVELW
;
A
#
# COMPACT_ATOMS: atom_id res chain seq x y z
N MET A 1 13.57 6.73 -25.87
CA MET A 1 12.12 6.42 -25.83
C MET A 1 11.95 5.13 -25.03
N GLY A 2 11.96 5.22 -23.69
CA GLY A 2 11.75 4.06 -22.82
C GLY A 2 10.27 3.96 -22.49
N PHE A 3 9.65 2.83 -22.79
CA PHE A 3 8.27 2.54 -22.41
C PHE A 3 8.26 2.03 -20.96
N TRP A 4 7.52 2.71 -20.08
CA TRP A 4 7.43 2.37 -18.66
C TRP A 4 6.08 1.71 -18.41
N LEU A 5 6.11 0.44 -18.02
CA LEU A 5 4.92 -0.31 -17.62
C LEU A 5 4.80 -0.25 -16.10
N HIS A 6 3.77 0.47 -15.63
CA HIS A 6 3.34 0.48 -14.24
C HIS A 6 2.19 -0.54 -14.09
N LYS A 7 2.17 -1.31 -13.01
CA LYS A 7 1.06 -2.21 -12.72
C LYS A 7 0.64 -2.05 -11.26
N SER A 8 -0.49 -1.37 -11.05
CA SER A 8 -1.21 -1.33 -9.78
C SER A 8 -2.18 -2.50 -9.76
N ILE A 9 -2.04 -3.44 -8.83
CA ILE A 9 -2.89 -4.64 -8.78
C ILE A 9 -3.80 -4.57 -7.54
N LYS A 10 -5.08 -4.89 -7.76
CA LYS A 10 -6.11 -4.97 -6.73
C LYS A 10 -6.04 -6.36 -6.09
N VAL A 11 -5.73 -6.43 -4.80
CA VAL A 11 -5.57 -7.70 -4.07
C VAL A 11 -6.86 -8.06 -3.31
N LEU A 12 -7.55 -7.06 -2.72
CA LEU A 12 -8.85 -7.14 -2.03
C LEU A 12 -9.66 -5.84 -2.27
N PRO A 13 -10.96 -5.76 -1.93
CA PRO A 13 -11.67 -4.47 -1.90
C PRO A 13 -10.99 -3.52 -0.92
N GLY A 14 -10.30 -2.49 -1.43
CA GLY A 14 -9.64 -1.46 -0.61
C GLY A 14 -8.12 -1.61 -0.43
N VAL A 15 -7.50 -2.71 -0.88
CA VAL A 15 -6.03 -2.93 -0.77
C VAL A 15 -5.38 -2.91 -2.16
N HIS A 16 -4.45 -1.97 -2.35
CA HIS A 16 -3.66 -1.83 -3.57
C HIS A 16 -2.17 -1.98 -3.22
N VAL A 17 -1.50 -2.91 -3.88
CA VAL A 17 -0.03 -3.06 -3.79
C VAL A 17 0.59 -2.45 -5.03
N THR A 18 1.61 -1.61 -4.83
CA THR A 18 2.38 -0.97 -5.90
C THR A 18 3.82 -1.44 -5.81
N LEU A 19 4.36 -1.96 -6.92
CA LEU A 19 5.74 -2.37 -7.04
C LEU A 19 6.46 -1.40 -8.00
N SER A 20 7.63 -0.89 -7.63
CA SER A 20 8.40 0.05 -8.46
C SER A 20 9.91 -0.11 -8.31
N ASN A 21 10.68 0.18 -9.38
CA ASN A 21 12.14 0.10 -9.41
C ASN A 21 12.87 1.43 -9.12
N GLY A 22 12.22 2.49 -8.58
CA GLY A 22 12.94 3.78 -8.43
C GLY A 22 12.27 5.02 -7.83
N GLY A 23 11.21 4.92 -7.04
CA GLY A 23 10.71 6.06 -6.23
C GLY A 23 9.40 6.73 -6.66
N VAL A 24 8.98 7.70 -5.84
CA VAL A 24 7.61 8.06 -5.44
C VAL A 24 6.72 8.73 -6.52
N SER A 25 5.46 8.30 -6.63
CA SER A 25 4.38 9.08 -7.26
C SER A 25 3.17 9.20 -6.31
N TYR A 26 2.47 10.33 -6.36
CA TYR A 26 1.37 10.66 -5.44
C TYR A 26 0.05 10.84 -6.22
N SER A 27 -1.01 10.19 -5.75
CA SER A 27 -2.37 10.35 -6.26
C SER A 27 -3.33 10.65 -5.11
N VAL A 28 -4.16 11.68 -5.26
CA VAL A 28 -5.16 12.08 -4.25
C VAL A 28 -6.52 12.20 -4.93
N GLY A 29 -7.55 11.56 -4.39
CA GLY A 29 -8.93 11.70 -4.87
C GLY A 29 -9.92 10.71 -4.28
N SER A 30 -11.16 11.16 -4.07
CA SER A 30 -12.28 10.36 -3.56
C SER A 30 -13.00 9.61 -4.69
N ARG A 31 -13.96 8.75 -4.33
CA ARG A 31 -14.58 7.68 -5.12
C ARG A 31 -15.11 8.06 -6.54
N ASN A 32 -15.24 9.35 -6.87
CA ASN A 32 -15.76 9.85 -8.16
C ASN A 32 -14.88 10.91 -8.85
N ALA A 33 -13.72 11.29 -8.27
CA ALA A 33 -12.80 12.26 -8.87
C ALA A 33 -11.36 11.95 -8.46
N ARG A 34 -10.49 11.65 -9.44
CA ARG A 34 -9.06 11.36 -9.21
C ARG A 34 -8.20 12.40 -9.92
N LEU A 35 -7.28 13.01 -9.17
CA LEU A 35 -6.20 13.85 -9.69
C LEU A 35 -4.89 13.07 -9.61
N THR A 36 -4.25 12.86 -10.76
CA THR A 36 -2.96 12.18 -10.83
C THR A 36 -1.92 13.14 -11.38
N ARG A 37 -0.87 13.39 -10.60
CA ARG A 37 0.27 14.19 -11.03
C ARG A 37 1.45 13.26 -11.28
N HIS A 38 1.92 13.25 -12.52
CA HIS A 38 2.99 12.37 -12.96
C HIS A 38 4.38 13.02 -12.76
N PRO A 39 5.46 12.24 -12.70
CA PRO A 39 6.83 12.74 -12.45
C PRO A 39 7.34 13.78 -13.47
N GLY A 40 6.70 13.88 -14.65
CA GLY A 40 7.00 14.88 -15.68
C GLY A 40 6.11 16.13 -15.66
N GLY A 41 5.44 16.44 -14.55
CA GLY A 41 4.62 17.65 -14.40
C GLY A 41 3.24 17.61 -15.07
N ARG A 42 2.86 16.49 -15.70
CA ARG A 42 1.54 16.30 -16.32
C ARG A 42 0.47 16.04 -15.27
N ILE A 43 -0.65 16.76 -15.34
CA ILE A 43 -1.81 16.60 -14.46
C ILE A 43 -2.94 15.98 -15.27
N SER A 44 -3.52 14.87 -14.78
CA SER A 44 -4.74 14.28 -15.35
C SER A 44 -5.87 14.30 -14.33
N SER A 45 -7.04 14.79 -14.75
CA SER A 45 -8.27 14.76 -13.96
C SER A 45 -9.25 13.75 -14.56
N THR A 46 -9.60 12.75 -13.77
CA THR A 46 -10.63 11.76 -14.15
C THR A 46 -11.86 12.00 -13.27
N VAL A 47 -13.00 12.31 -13.88
CA VAL A 47 -14.28 12.49 -13.19
C VAL A 47 -15.24 11.42 -13.71
N GLY A 48 -15.82 10.63 -12.80
CA GLY A 48 -16.75 9.56 -13.14
C GLY A 48 -18.05 9.68 -12.35
N LEU A 49 -19.19 9.54 -13.02
CA LEU A 49 -20.51 9.51 -12.38
C LEU A 49 -20.97 8.04 -12.26
N ALA A 50 -21.07 7.57 -11.02
CA ALA A 50 -21.16 6.15 -10.66
C ALA A 50 -22.42 5.39 -11.11
N ARG A 51 -23.44 6.02 -11.71
CA ARG A 51 -24.71 5.36 -12.03
C ARG A 51 -24.99 5.08 -13.51
N MET A 52 -24.10 5.48 -14.43
CA MET A 52 -24.36 5.36 -15.89
C MET A 52 -23.17 4.87 -16.74
N GLY A 53 -22.07 4.40 -16.16
CA GLY A 53 -21.01 3.72 -16.92
C GLY A 53 -20.22 4.59 -17.90
N LEU A 54 -20.31 5.92 -17.81
CA LEU A 54 -19.56 6.85 -18.66
C LEU A 54 -18.34 7.39 -17.90
N VAL A 55 -17.15 7.16 -18.44
CA VAL A 55 -15.89 7.69 -17.94
C VAL A 55 -15.39 8.74 -18.93
N HIS A 56 -15.27 10.00 -18.48
CA HIS A 56 -14.66 11.05 -19.26
C HIS A 56 -13.29 11.39 -18.64
N SER A 57 -12.23 11.17 -19.41
CA SER A 57 -10.87 11.55 -19.02
C SER A 57 -10.45 12.71 -19.91
N THR A 58 -10.14 13.85 -19.31
CA THR A 58 -9.62 15.01 -20.03
C THR A 58 -8.15 15.18 -19.68
N THR A 59 -7.31 15.23 -20.71
CA THR A 59 -5.91 15.62 -20.58
C THR A 59 -5.83 17.10 -20.92
N LEU A 60 -5.50 17.93 -19.93
CA LEU A 60 -5.33 19.37 -20.17
C LEU A 60 -3.94 19.61 -20.76
N ARG A 61 -3.89 19.92 -22.07
CA ARG A 61 -2.85 20.74 -22.69
C ARG A 61 -3.42 22.16 -22.84
N GLU A 62 -2.78 23.17 -22.25
CA GLU A 62 -2.95 24.56 -22.70
C GLU A 62 -2.43 24.69 -24.14
N ALA A 63 -3.01 25.45 -25.07
CA ALA A 63 -4.23 26.23 -25.16
C ALA A 63 -4.55 26.41 -26.66
N ARG A 64 -5.81 26.64 -27.05
CA ARG A 64 -6.18 27.54 -28.15
C ARG A 64 -7.69 27.82 -28.17
N ALA A 65 -8.01 29.10 -28.19
CA ALA A 65 -9.34 29.65 -28.35
C ALA A 65 -9.91 29.34 -29.75
N ASN A 66 -11.18 28.88 -29.82
CA ASN A 66 -12.15 29.47 -30.74
C ASN A 66 -13.60 28.97 -30.54
N ARG A 67 -14.50 29.97 -30.60
CA ARG A 67 -15.96 29.99 -30.89
C ARG A 67 -16.97 29.35 -29.92
N PRO A 68 -18.00 30.12 -29.50
CA PRO A 68 -19.16 29.60 -28.79
C PRO A 68 -20.17 28.93 -29.74
N ALA A 69 -20.75 27.82 -29.30
CA ALA A 69 -21.86 27.12 -29.97
C ALA A 69 -23.22 27.76 -29.60
N PRO A 70 -24.24 27.65 -30.46
CA PRO A 70 -25.52 28.34 -30.29
C PRO A 70 -26.38 27.72 -29.16
N PRO A 71 -27.29 28.50 -28.55
CA PRO A 71 -28.13 28.03 -27.47
C PRO A 71 -29.17 27.00 -27.97
N PRO A 72 -29.45 25.92 -27.21
CA PRO A 72 -30.51 24.98 -27.54
C PRO A 72 -31.90 25.57 -27.32
N ALA A 73 -32.86 25.10 -28.14
CA ALA A 73 -34.25 25.56 -28.19
C ALA A 73 -35.02 25.30 -26.88
N PRO A 74 -36.04 26.13 -26.55
CA PRO A 74 -36.81 26.00 -25.32
C PRO A 74 -37.68 24.74 -25.32
N SER A 75 -37.63 23.99 -24.21
CA SER A 75 -38.53 22.87 -23.93
C SER A 75 -39.93 23.36 -23.56
N PRO A 76 -41.00 22.61 -23.88
CA PRO A 76 -42.38 23.01 -23.59
C PRO A 76 -42.63 23.13 -22.07
N PRO A 77 -43.57 24.00 -21.65
CA PRO A 77 -43.83 24.25 -20.25
C PRO A 77 -44.37 22.99 -19.55
N PRO A 78 -43.98 22.73 -18.29
CA PRO A 78 -44.52 21.62 -17.53
C PRO A 78 -46.02 21.84 -17.25
N PRO A 79 -46.84 20.76 -17.22
CA PRO A 79 -48.24 20.86 -16.84
C PRO A 79 -48.38 21.36 -15.40
N ALA A 80 -49.44 22.14 -15.16
CA ALA A 80 -49.72 22.78 -13.88
C ALA A 80 -49.72 21.77 -12.72
N PRO A 81 -49.11 22.11 -11.56
CA PRO A 81 -49.10 21.22 -10.41
C PRO A 81 -50.52 21.07 -9.86
N SER A 82 -50.97 19.82 -9.71
CA SER A 82 -52.16 19.50 -8.92
C SER A 82 -51.98 20.01 -7.48
N PRO A 83 -53.04 20.48 -6.81
CA PRO A 83 -52.94 20.99 -5.45
C PRO A 83 -52.47 19.86 -4.52
N VAL A 84 -51.26 20.02 -3.98
CA VAL A 84 -50.73 19.14 -2.95
C VAL A 84 -51.53 19.43 -1.67
N PRO A 85 -52.16 18.43 -1.03
CA PRO A 85 -52.80 18.65 0.26
C PRO A 85 -51.76 19.16 1.25
N SER A 86 -52.06 20.28 1.90
CA SER A 86 -51.21 20.92 2.90
C SER A 86 -50.93 19.92 4.03
N LEU A 87 -49.73 19.33 4.04
CA LEU A 87 -49.27 18.57 5.20
C LEU A 87 -49.13 19.56 6.37
N PRO A 88 -49.65 19.23 7.57
CA PRO A 88 -49.43 20.05 8.74
C PRO A 88 -47.92 20.21 8.96
N TRP A 89 -47.49 21.46 9.17
CA TRP A 89 -46.12 21.80 9.52
C TRP A 89 -45.68 20.93 10.71
N PRO A 90 -44.53 20.23 10.64
CA PRO A 90 -44.06 19.48 11.79
C PRO A 90 -43.83 20.48 12.93
N ALA A 91 -44.59 20.32 14.01
CA ALA A 91 -44.56 21.17 15.20
C ALA A 91 -43.31 20.94 16.06
N ASP A 92 -42.45 20.00 15.67
CA ASP A 92 -41.20 19.73 16.35
C ASP A 92 -40.11 20.66 15.83
N PRO A 93 -39.38 21.38 16.71
CA PRO A 93 -38.21 22.13 16.29
C PRO A 93 -37.24 21.17 15.58
N PRO A 94 -36.56 21.60 14.50
CA PRO A 94 -35.56 20.76 13.85
C PRO A 94 -34.59 20.28 14.91
N ALA A 95 -34.40 18.95 15.01
CA ALA A 95 -33.49 18.36 15.97
C ALA A 95 -32.15 19.12 15.92
N PRO A 96 -31.57 19.49 17.07
CA PRO A 96 -30.33 20.27 17.09
C PRO A 96 -29.28 19.54 16.25
N VAL A 97 -28.71 20.24 15.27
CA VAL A 97 -27.61 19.69 14.47
C VAL A 97 -26.51 19.30 15.46
N PRO A 98 -26.10 18.02 15.54
CA PRO A 98 -25.12 17.61 16.52
C PRO A 98 -23.83 18.39 16.29
N VAL A 99 -23.45 19.22 17.25
CA VAL A 99 -22.21 19.98 17.20
C VAL A 99 -21.05 18.99 17.33
N LEU A 100 -20.14 19.02 16.36
CA LEU A 100 -18.95 18.19 16.38
C LEU A 100 -18.14 18.43 17.68
N PRO A 101 -17.77 17.38 18.44
CA PRO A 101 -16.95 17.55 19.64
C PRO A 101 -15.66 18.33 19.34
N PRO A 102 -15.16 19.15 20.29
CA PRO A 102 -13.95 19.94 20.09
C PRO A 102 -12.74 19.09 19.67
N TRP A 103 -12.54 17.93 20.31
CA TRP A 103 -11.45 17.01 19.99
C TRP A 103 -11.53 16.46 18.56
N GLU A 104 -12.75 16.22 18.05
CA GLU A 104 -12.97 15.66 16.71
C GLU A 104 -12.67 16.70 15.64
N ARG A 105 -13.07 17.96 15.86
CA ARG A 105 -12.69 19.08 15.00
C ARG A 105 -11.17 19.28 14.98
N ASP A 106 -10.53 19.26 16.15
CA ASP A 106 -9.10 19.52 16.26
C ASP A 106 -8.28 18.39 15.60
N LEU A 107 -8.73 17.13 15.70
CA LEU A 107 -8.10 16.01 14.99
C LEU A 107 -8.30 16.08 13.47
N LEU A 108 -9.48 16.53 13.00
CA LEU A 108 -9.69 16.81 11.56
C LEU A 108 -8.79 17.93 11.04
N ASP A 109 -8.51 18.96 11.84
CA ASP A 109 -7.54 20.01 11.48
C ASP A 109 -6.11 19.45 11.47
N ALA A 110 -5.77 18.61 12.44
CA ALA A 110 -4.47 17.94 12.50
C ALA A 110 -4.22 17.05 11.28
N LEU A 111 -5.22 16.33 10.76
CA LEU A 111 -5.11 15.54 9.52
C LEU A 111 -4.70 16.36 8.28
N ARG A 112 -4.94 17.68 8.29
CA ARG A 112 -4.57 18.59 7.20
C ARG A 112 -3.25 19.30 7.46
N THR A 113 -2.95 19.56 8.73
CA THR A 113 -1.82 20.40 9.14
C THR A 113 -0.62 19.60 9.67
N GLY A 114 -0.78 18.30 9.96
CA GLY A 114 0.22 17.44 10.57
C GLY A 114 0.41 17.69 12.07
N ARG A 115 -0.48 18.43 12.74
CA ARG A 115 -0.32 18.84 14.15
C ARG A 115 -0.95 17.88 15.14
N TYR A 116 -0.66 16.59 15.02
CA TYR A 116 -1.27 15.54 15.86
C TYR A 116 -0.83 15.63 17.33
N ALA A 117 0.43 16.02 17.58
CA ALA A 117 0.96 16.21 18.93
C ALA A 117 0.16 17.26 19.74
N ASP A 118 -0.39 18.29 19.10
CA ASP A 118 -1.20 19.32 19.76
C ASP A 118 -2.53 18.74 20.27
N VAL A 119 -3.16 17.88 19.45
CA VAL A 119 -4.39 17.15 19.81
C VAL A 119 -4.12 16.22 20.98
N ALA A 120 -3.01 15.47 20.93
CA ALA A 120 -2.61 14.54 21.98
C ALA A 120 -2.36 15.27 23.32
N ARG A 121 -1.73 16.45 23.30
CA ARG A 121 -1.49 17.27 24.51
C ARG A 121 -2.78 17.85 25.09
N THR A 122 -3.69 18.29 24.24
CA THR A 122 -4.91 18.99 24.66
C THR A 122 -5.97 18.02 25.16
N HIS A 123 -6.23 16.95 24.40
CA HIS A 123 -7.37 16.04 24.63
C HIS A 123 -6.94 14.66 25.16
N GLY A 124 -5.68 14.29 25.02
CA GLY A 124 -5.21 12.93 25.32
C GLY A 124 -5.21 12.53 26.81
N ARG A 125 -5.41 13.49 27.73
CA ARG A 125 -5.64 13.17 29.15
C ARG A 125 -7.06 12.68 29.42
N ALA A 126 -8.03 13.19 28.67
CA ALA A 126 -9.45 12.83 28.82
C ALA A 126 -9.79 11.54 28.06
N ASP A 127 -9.10 11.30 26.94
CA ASP A 127 -9.29 10.10 26.12
C ASP A 127 -7.92 9.47 25.77
N PRO A 128 -7.54 8.36 26.45
CA PRO A 128 -6.31 7.65 26.16
C PRO A 128 -6.26 7.05 24.75
N VAL A 129 -7.39 6.64 24.18
CA VAL A 129 -7.45 6.06 22.82
C VAL A 129 -7.24 7.14 21.78
N LEU A 130 -7.81 8.32 21.98
CA LEU A 130 -7.54 9.49 21.14
C LEU A 130 -6.05 9.86 21.14
N ARG A 131 -5.39 9.77 22.30
CA ARG A 131 -3.94 10.00 22.41
C ARG A 131 -3.14 8.99 21.58
N LEU A 132 -3.52 7.71 21.64
CA LEU A 132 -2.90 6.66 20.82
C LEU A 132 -3.15 6.88 19.33
N LEU A 133 -4.39 7.24 18.96
CA LEU A 133 -4.75 7.53 17.57
C LEU A 133 -3.96 8.72 17.02
N ALA A 134 -3.84 9.80 17.79
CA ALA A 134 -3.04 10.96 17.40
C ALA A 134 -1.56 10.56 17.22
N ALA A 135 -0.98 9.79 18.14
CA ALA A 135 0.41 9.34 18.02
C ALA A 135 0.63 8.36 16.85
N ALA A 136 -0.35 7.50 16.55
CA ALA A 136 -0.30 6.59 15.41
C ALA A 136 -0.30 7.38 14.09
N LEU A 137 -1.16 8.38 13.97
CA LEU A 137 -1.22 9.26 12.80
C LEU A 137 0.04 10.10 12.66
N ASP A 138 0.58 10.59 13.78
CA ASP A 138 1.84 11.33 13.83
C ASP A 138 2.99 10.45 13.32
N GLY A 139 3.15 9.25 13.88
CA GLY A 139 4.20 8.32 13.46
C GLY A 139 4.08 7.83 12.02
N LEU A 140 2.86 7.70 11.48
CA LEU A 140 2.65 7.28 10.09
C LEU A 140 2.93 8.41 9.07
N ASP A 141 2.77 9.67 9.46
CA ASP A 141 3.05 10.84 8.61
C ASP A 141 4.45 11.44 8.88
N GLU A 142 5.16 10.94 9.91
CA GLU A 142 6.49 11.39 10.33
C GLU A 142 7.57 11.04 9.30
N ARG A 143 8.48 12.00 9.06
CA ARG A 143 9.57 11.88 8.08
C ARG A 143 10.88 11.42 8.70
N ASP A 144 11.08 11.70 9.98
CA ASP A 144 12.22 11.19 10.72
C ASP A 144 11.97 9.73 11.11
N PRO A 145 12.71 8.75 10.54
CA PRO A 145 12.47 7.34 10.79
C PRO A 145 12.68 6.95 12.26
N GLN A 146 13.59 7.62 12.97
CA GLN A 146 13.81 7.34 14.38
C GLN A 146 12.61 7.81 15.20
N ARG A 147 12.10 9.01 14.92
CA ARG A 147 10.93 9.55 15.60
C ARG A 147 9.66 8.75 15.30
N ALA A 148 9.47 8.37 14.03
CA ALA A 148 8.38 7.51 13.60
C ALA A 148 8.42 6.17 14.36
N ARG A 149 9.61 5.57 14.47
CA ARG A 149 9.82 4.31 15.19
C ARG A 149 9.43 4.44 16.65
N GLU A 150 9.89 5.49 17.34
CA GLU A 150 9.55 5.73 18.75
C GLU A 150 8.04 5.85 18.97
N LEU A 151 7.36 6.66 18.14
CA LEU A 151 5.92 6.90 18.24
C LEU A 151 5.12 5.63 17.98
N LEU A 152 5.40 4.94 16.87
CA LEU A 152 4.66 3.74 16.50
C LEU A 152 4.97 2.56 17.44
N ALA A 153 6.22 2.40 17.88
CA ALA A 153 6.56 1.36 18.86
C ALA A 153 5.87 1.61 20.20
N TRP A 154 5.79 2.88 20.62
CA TRP A 154 5.00 3.23 21.80
C TRP A 154 3.53 2.87 21.60
N VAL A 155 2.91 3.20 20.46
CA VAL A 155 1.52 2.83 20.16
C VAL A 155 1.33 1.31 20.22
N VAL A 156 2.22 0.54 19.61
CA VAL A 156 2.17 -0.94 19.63
C VAL A 156 2.27 -1.47 21.06
N SER A 157 3.14 -0.90 21.91
CA SER A 157 3.26 -1.30 23.31
C SER A 157 1.99 -1.10 24.13
N GLN A 158 1.11 -0.18 23.71
CA GLN A 158 -0.18 0.10 24.35
C GLN A 158 -1.35 -0.71 23.75
N GLY A 159 -1.10 -1.42 22.64
CA GLY A 159 -2.09 -2.17 21.88
C GLY A 159 -2.80 -1.36 20.79
N THR A 160 -3.00 -1.98 19.62
CA THR A 160 -3.57 -1.33 18.42
C THR A 160 -5.06 -1.60 18.22
N THR A 161 -5.65 -2.57 18.94
CA THR A 161 -7.05 -2.99 18.74
C THR A 161 -8.04 -1.85 18.89
N ALA A 162 -7.83 -0.96 19.88
CA ALA A 162 -8.72 0.17 20.14
C ALA A 162 -8.71 1.23 19.01
N LEU A 163 -7.64 1.30 18.22
CA LEU A 163 -7.54 2.24 17.10
C LEU A 163 -8.54 1.92 16.00
N ARG A 164 -8.77 0.62 15.76
CA ARG A 164 -9.61 0.12 14.67
C ARG A 164 -11.09 0.43 14.87
N THR A 165 -11.54 0.42 16.12
CA THR A 165 -12.95 0.60 16.49
C THR A 165 -13.28 2.01 16.95
N HIS A 166 -12.27 2.88 17.09
CA HIS A 166 -12.48 4.25 17.53
C HIS A 166 -13.47 5.00 16.59
N PRO A 167 -14.45 5.76 17.12
CA PRO A 167 -15.47 6.41 16.30
C PRO A 167 -14.90 7.32 15.20
N PHE A 168 -13.79 8.01 15.49
CA PHE A 168 -13.10 8.83 14.51
C PHE A 168 -12.54 8.01 13.34
N THR A 169 -11.96 6.84 13.65
CA THR A 169 -11.40 5.94 12.67
C THR A 169 -12.48 5.47 11.70
N VAL A 170 -13.58 4.96 12.24
CA VAL A 170 -14.69 4.44 11.42
C VAL A 170 -15.34 5.55 10.58
N ARG A 171 -15.46 6.77 11.12
CA ARG A 171 -16.16 7.87 10.45
C ARG A 171 -15.30 8.58 9.40
N HIS A 172 -14.02 8.79 9.68
CA HIS A 172 -13.17 9.69 8.89
C HIS A 172 -11.96 9.02 8.24
N LEU A 173 -11.53 7.87 8.75
CA LEU A 173 -10.32 7.18 8.28
C LEU A 173 -10.60 5.85 7.57
N ALA A 174 -11.86 5.43 7.46
CA ALA A 174 -12.23 4.13 6.87
C ALA A 174 -11.69 3.92 5.45
N ASP A 175 -11.67 4.98 4.64
CA ASP A 175 -11.16 4.94 3.25
C ASP A 175 -9.72 5.47 3.12
N ARG A 176 -9.11 5.94 4.21
CA ARG A 176 -7.75 6.49 4.18
C ARG A 176 -6.74 5.35 4.31
N THR A 177 -5.75 5.37 3.44
CA THR A 177 -4.66 4.38 3.42
C THR A 177 -3.30 5.06 3.48
N TRP A 178 -2.34 4.35 4.08
CA TRP A 178 -0.94 4.74 4.14
C TRP A 178 -0.09 3.75 3.33
N PRO A 179 0.89 4.24 2.58
CA PRO A 179 1.87 3.39 1.92
C PRO A 179 2.82 2.81 2.99
N VAL A 180 2.94 1.49 3.03
CA VAL A 180 3.89 0.77 3.87
C VAL A 180 4.69 -0.15 2.97
N GLU A 181 6.01 -0.04 3.00
CA GLU A 181 6.88 -1.05 2.40
C GLU A 181 6.77 -2.31 3.25
N ILE A 182 6.25 -3.38 2.65
CA ILE A 182 6.01 -4.67 3.33
C ILE A 182 7.04 -5.71 2.92
N ALA A 183 7.72 -5.49 1.81
CA ALA A 183 8.96 -6.15 1.48
C ALA A 183 9.74 -5.24 0.53
N ARG A 184 11.05 -5.45 0.40
CA ARG A 184 11.90 -4.64 -0.49
C ARG A 184 11.31 -4.53 -1.90
N GLY A 185 10.90 -3.31 -2.26
CA GLY A 185 10.30 -2.99 -3.56
C GLY A 185 8.80 -3.32 -3.70
N ALA A 186 8.12 -3.69 -2.61
CA ALA A 186 6.70 -3.98 -2.53
C ALA A 186 6.01 -3.10 -1.48
N VAL A 187 5.21 -2.15 -1.95
CA VAL A 187 4.47 -1.21 -1.09
C VAL A 187 3.00 -1.56 -1.06
N ALA A 188 2.44 -1.80 0.12
CA ALA A 188 1.00 -1.96 0.34
C ALA A 188 0.36 -0.65 0.82
N HIS A 189 -0.84 -0.36 0.33
CA HIS A 189 -1.66 0.74 0.85
C HIS A 189 -2.65 0.18 1.86
N LEU A 190 -2.40 0.47 3.14
CA LEU A 190 -3.10 -0.15 4.27
C LEU A 190 -3.87 0.91 5.07
N GLY A 191 -5.06 0.56 5.53
CA GLY A 191 -5.89 1.44 6.36
C GLY A 191 -5.55 1.33 7.84
N ILE A 192 -5.87 2.34 8.64
CA ILE A 192 -5.68 2.32 10.10
C ILE A 192 -6.54 1.27 10.81
N THR A 193 -7.58 0.78 10.12
CA THR A 193 -8.43 -0.34 10.55
C THR A 193 -7.77 -1.71 10.34
N THR A 194 -6.61 -1.75 9.68
CA THR A 194 -5.77 -2.94 9.45
C THR A 194 -4.48 -2.86 10.27
N ASP A 195 -3.58 -3.83 10.13
CA ASP A 195 -2.27 -3.85 10.81
C ASP A 195 -1.22 -2.87 10.26
N VAL A 196 -1.67 -1.73 9.70
CA VAL A 196 -0.76 -0.71 9.14
C VAL A 196 0.28 -0.23 10.17
N VAL A 197 -0.12 -0.07 11.44
CA VAL A 197 0.80 0.39 12.51
C VAL A 197 1.84 -0.67 12.82
N LEU A 198 1.44 -1.95 12.91
CA LEU A 198 2.37 -3.06 13.16
C LEU A 198 3.36 -3.21 12.00
N LEU A 199 2.87 -3.19 10.76
CA LEU A 199 3.71 -3.35 9.57
C LEU A 199 4.63 -2.15 9.36
N ALA A 200 4.15 -0.92 9.59
CA ALA A 200 4.98 0.28 9.48
C ALA A 200 6.10 0.30 10.52
N VAL A 201 5.82 -0.04 11.78
CA VAL A 201 6.89 -0.06 12.79
C VAL A 201 7.84 -1.23 12.59
N ALA A 202 7.37 -2.38 12.11
CA ALA A 202 8.23 -3.52 11.78
C ALA A 202 9.26 -3.16 10.70
N GLU A 203 8.85 -2.44 9.65
CA GLU A 203 9.77 -1.91 8.63
C GLU A 203 10.82 -0.98 9.26
N LEU A 204 10.42 -0.11 10.19
CA LEU A 204 11.35 0.78 10.89
C LEU A 204 12.31 0.02 11.84
N HIS A 205 11.86 -1.07 12.45
CA HIS A 205 12.72 -1.98 13.20
C HIS A 205 13.72 -2.68 12.26
N GLN A 206 13.26 -3.19 11.12
CA GLN A 206 14.10 -3.84 10.11
C GLN A 206 15.16 -2.89 9.56
N ALA A 207 14.77 -1.67 9.18
CA ALA A 207 15.68 -0.64 8.66
C ALA A 207 16.79 -0.26 9.65
N ALA A 208 16.52 -0.40 10.95
CA ALA A 208 17.47 -0.17 12.02
C ALA A 208 18.26 -1.43 12.43
N GLY A 209 18.07 -2.56 11.74
CA GLY A 209 18.77 -3.83 11.98
C GLY A 209 18.23 -4.65 13.15
N ASP A 210 17.10 -4.26 13.74
CA ASP A 210 16.47 -4.91 14.88
C ASP A 210 15.45 -5.96 14.42
N LEU A 211 15.97 -7.03 13.80
CA LEU A 211 15.15 -8.05 13.14
C LEU A 211 14.27 -8.82 14.12
N ASP A 212 14.74 -9.12 15.33
CA ASP A 212 13.96 -9.87 16.33
C ASP A 212 12.71 -9.09 16.76
N THR A 213 12.85 -7.79 17.01
CA THR A 213 11.70 -6.94 17.36
C THR A 213 10.76 -6.75 16.18
N ALA A 214 11.30 -6.62 14.96
CA ALA A 214 10.49 -6.55 13.75
C ALA A 214 9.63 -7.82 13.58
N ILE A 215 10.25 -9.00 13.68
CA ILE A 215 9.58 -10.30 13.60
C ILE A 215 8.48 -10.40 14.65
N TRP A 216 8.83 -10.17 15.93
CA TRP A 216 7.89 -10.26 17.04
C TRP A 216 6.66 -9.36 16.82
N THR A 217 6.88 -8.18 16.24
CA THR A 217 5.81 -7.22 15.94
C THR A 217 4.87 -7.73 14.85
N VAL A 218 5.40 -8.27 13.75
CA VAL A 218 4.57 -8.79 12.64
C VAL A 218 3.84 -10.07 13.04
N GLU A 219 4.40 -10.90 13.92
CA GLU A 219 3.72 -12.08 14.47
C GLU A 219 2.43 -11.72 15.25
N GLN A 220 2.27 -10.46 15.69
CA GLN A 220 1.03 -9.99 16.32
C GLN A 220 -0.06 -9.58 15.32
N ALA A 221 0.26 -9.46 14.03
CA ALA A 221 -0.67 -9.02 13.01
C ALA A 221 -1.65 -10.12 12.59
N GLU A 222 -2.81 -9.73 12.05
CA GLU A 222 -3.72 -10.66 11.41
C GLU A 222 -3.04 -11.34 10.20
N PRO A 223 -3.30 -12.64 9.96
CA PRO A 223 -2.67 -13.40 8.88
C PRO A 223 -3.21 -12.98 7.51
N THR A 224 -2.72 -11.85 7.03
CA THR A 224 -3.05 -11.24 5.75
C THR A 224 -1.89 -11.40 4.78
N VAL A 225 -2.13 -11.25 3.47
CA VAL A 225 -1.05 -11.34 2.46
C VAL A 225 0.08 -10.33 2.72
N PRO A 226 -0.18 -9.05 3.05
CA PRO A 226 0.87 -8.11 3.43
C PRO A 226 1.70 -8.55 4.64
N ALA A 227 1.04 -9.05 5.70
CA ALA A 227 1.72 -9.52 6.90
C ALA A 227 2.55 -10.78 6.62
N ALA A 228 2.02 -11.74 5.86
CA ALA A 228 2.75 -12.94 5.46
C ALA A 228 3.99 -12.60 4.63
N LEU A 229 3.88 -11.65 3.70
CA LEU A 229 5.02 -11.21 2.89
C LEU A 229 6.10 -10.52 3.74
N SER A 230 5.69 -9.62 4.63
CA SER A 230 6.60 -8.94 5.57
C SER A 230 7.29 -9.92 6.50
N LEU A 231 6.55 -10.81 7.14
CA LEU A 231 7.10 -11.83 8.03
C LEU A 231 8.07 -12.78 7.29
N THR A 232 7.74 -13.15 6.06
CA THR A 232 8.59 -14.03 5.24
C THR A 232 9.92 -13.35 4.87
N GLU A 233 9.91 -12.06 4.51
CA GLU A 233 11.18 -11.35 4.27
C GLU A 233 12.00 -11.22 5.55
N LEU A 234 11.36 -10.88 6.67
CA LEU A 234 12.03 -10.78 7.97
C LEU A 234 12.67 -12.11 8.39
N TYR A 235 11.96 -13.23 8.26
CA TYR A 235 12.55 -14.56 8.49
C TYR A 235 13.70 -14.85 7.53
N SER A 236 13.55 -14.49 6.25
CA SER A 236 14.62 -14.67 5.28
C SER A 236 15.86 -13.85 5.60
N ASP A 237 15.71 -12.63 6.11
CA ASP A 237 16.80 -11.74 6.48
C ASP A 237 17.46 -12.16 7.81
N ALA A 238 16.69 -12.76 8.72
CA ALA A 238 17.20 -13.34 9.97
C ALA A 238 17.82 -14.75 9.79
N GLY A 239 17.83 -15.31 8.57
CA GLY A 239 18.33 -16.67 8.31
C GLY A 239 17.42 -17.79 8.84
N ARG A 240 16.18 -17.47 9.20
CA ARG A 240 15.15 -18.40 9.69
C ARG A 240 14.48 -19.14 8.53
N HIS A 241 15.27 -19.90 7.80
CA HIS A 241 14.86 -20.53 6.53
C HIS A 241 13.78 -21.60 6.70
N ALA A 242 13.74 -22.30 7.84
CA ALA A 242 12.71 -23.29 8.12
C ALA A 242 11.32 -22.65 8.22
N GLU A 243 11.23 -21.51 8.91
CA GLU A 243 10.00 -20.75 9.08
C GLU A 243 9.51 -20.12 7.76
N VAL A 244 10.44 -19.70 6.90
CA VAL A 244 10.10 -19.29 5.51
C VAL A 244 9.43 -20.44 4.77
N ILE A 245 9.98 -21.65 4.84
CA ILE A 245 9.42 -22.83 4.14
C ILE A 245 8.04 -23.19 4.70
N GLU A 246 7.89 -23.19 6.03
CA GLU A 246 6.62 -23.48 6.70
C GLU A 246 5.54 -22.46 6.29
N THR A 247 5.83 -21.17 6.43
CA THR A 247 4.88 -20.07 6.14
C THR A 247 4.44 -20.07 4.66
N THR A 248 5.32 -20.50 3.76
CA THR A 248 5.07 -20.46 2.30
C THR A 248 4.65 -21.80 1.70
N GLY A 249 4.50 -22.86 2.50
CA GLY A 249 4.26 -24.22 2.02
C GLY A 249 3.03 -24.37 1.12
N ALA A 250 1.91 -23.74 1.49
CA ALA A 250 0.65 -23.77 0.73
C ALA A 250 0.57 -22.73 -0.41
N THR A 251 1.60 -21.90 -0.60
CA THR A 251 1.54 -20.79 -1.55
C THR A 251 1.66 -21.27 -2.99
N THR A 252 0.84 -20.69 -3.87
CA THR A 252 0.86 -20.90 -5.32
C THR A 252 0.87 -19.56 -6.06
N ASN A 253 1.37 -19.53 -7.29
CA ASN A 253 1.59 -18.29 -8.05
C ASN A 253 0.29 -17.69 -8.61
N LEU A 254 -0.43 -16.90 -7.81
CA LEU A 254 -1.70 -16.27 -8.18
C LEU A 254 -1.54 -14.80 -8.57
N ASP A 255 -0.65 -14.09 -7.88
CA ASP A 255 -0.34 -12.68 -8.03
C ASP A 255 1.15 -12.39 -7.79
N ASP A 256 1.55 -11.11 -7.82
CA ASP A 256 2.95 -10.73 -7.60
C ASP A 256 3.42 -11.01 -6.16
N ALA A 257 2.54 -10.89 -5.17
CA ALA A 257 2.86 -11.14 -3.76
C ALA A 257 3.12 -12.63 -3.50
N SER A 258 2.23 -13.51 -3.97
CA SER A 258 2.41 -14.96 -3.88
C SER A 258 3.58 -15.46 -4.72
N ALA A 259 3.88 -14.84 -5.87
CA ALA A 259 5.10 -15.11 -6.61
C ALA A 259 6.35 -14.74 -5.80
N LEU A 260 6.34 -13.61 -5.09
CA LEU A 260 7.46 -13.20 -4.23
C LEU A 260 7.64 -14.13 -3.02
N LEU A 261 6.56 -14.62 -2.41
CA LEU A 261 6.62 -15.67 -1.39
C LEU A 261 7.29 -16.95 -1.92
N LEU A 262 7.01 -17.36 -3.16
CA LEU A 262 7.69 -18.49 -3.81
C LEU A 262 9.19 -18.23 -4.04
N VAL A 263 9.57 -16.99 -4.34
CA VAL A 263 10.98 -16.60 -4.45
C VAL A 263 11.70 -16.77 -3.13
N PHE A 264 11.11 -16.29 -2.02
CA PHE A 264 11.67 -16.50 -0.69
C PHE A 264 11.77 -17.98 -0.31
N ARG A 265 10.75 -18.77 -0.65
CA ARG A 265 10.77 -20.23 -0.46
C ARG A 265 11.94 -20.88 -1.21
N GLY A 266 12.16 -20.48 -2.46
CA GLY A 266 13.28 -20.93 -3.28
C GLY A 266 14.63 -20.60 -2.66
N ARG A 267 14.81 -19.36 -2.22
CA ARG A 267 16.00 -18.90 -1.49
C ARG A 267 16.25 -19.70 -0.23
N ALA A 268 15.21 -19.96 0.57
CA ALA A 268 15.30 -20.72 1.81
C ALA A 268 15.71 -22.19 1.57
N PHE A 269 15.11 -22.86 0.57
CA PHE A 269 15.55 -24.21 0.18
C PHE A 269 17.00 -24.22 -0.31
N GLY A 270 17.41 -23.21 -1.08
CA GLY A 270 18.78 -23.07 -1.55
C GLY A 270 19.78 -22.93 -0.40
N ALA A 271 19.47 -22.09 0.58
CA ALA A 271 20.29 -21.87 1.77
C ALA A 271 20.42 -23.13 2.65
N LEU A 272 19.40 -23.98 2.69
CA LEU A 272 19.43 -25.27 3.40
C LEU A 272 20.06 -26.42 2.59
N GLY A 273 20.54 -26.16 1.38
CA GLY A 273 21.19 -27.19 0.54
C GLY A 273 20.22 -28.14 -0.17
N TYR A 274 18.99 -27.69 -0.44
CA TYR A 274 17.98 -28.43 -1.21
C TYR A 274 17.77 -27.82 -2.61
N PRO A 275 18.72 -27.99 -3.55
CA PRO A 275 18.70 -27.30 -4.84
C PRO A 275 17.51 -27.64 -5.73
N ASP A 276 17.01 -28.87 -5.68
CA ASP A 276 15.89 -29.29 -6.52
C ASP A 276 14.58 -28.65 -6.06
N ALA A 277 14.34 -28.63 -4.75
CA ALA A 277 13.20 -27.93 -4.15
C ALA A 277 13.29 -26.41 -4.37
N ALA A 278 14.49 -25.85 -4.28
CA ALA A 278 14.74 -24.44 -4.57
C ALA A 278 14.36 -24.10 -6.02
N ARG A 279 14.84 -24.90 -6.98
CA ARG A 279 14.53 -24.73 -8.41
C ARG A 279 13.04 -24.87 -8.68
N GLU A 280 12.37 -25.86 -8.09
CA GLU A 280 10.93 -26.06 -8.25
C GLU A 280 10.12 -24.83 -7.79
N ALA A 281 10.46 -24.26 -6.63
CA ALA A 281 9.81 -23.06 -6.12
C ALA A 281 10.05 -21.83 -7.01
N LEU A 282 11.28 -21.65 -7.50
CA LEU A 282 11.66 -20.52 -8.37
C LEU A 282 11.04 -20.64 -9.77
N ASP A 283 10.98 -21.86 -10.33
CA ASP A 283 10.28 -22.12 -11.59
C ASP A 283 8.77 -21.89 -11.44
N ALA A 284 8.19 -22.24 -10.29
CA ALA A 284 6.81 -21.90 -9.99
C ALA A 284 6.58 -20.39 -9.91
N ALA A 285 7.53 -19.60 -9.36
CA ALA A 285 7.47 -18.14 -9.35
C ALA A 285 7.57 -17.52 -10.76
N LEU A 286 8.40 -18.10 -11.62
CA LEU A 286 8.65 -17.63 -13.00
C LEU A 286 7.63 -18.11 -14.03
N ARG A 287 6.76 -19.05 -13.66
CA ARG A 287 5.77 -19.67 -14.56
C ARG A 287 4.85 -18.68 -15.27
N VAL A 288 4.51 -17.57 -14.61
CA VAL A 288 3.62 -16.54 -15.17
C VAL A 288 4.47 -15.37 -15.70
N PRO A 289 4.59 -15.18 -17.02
CA PRO A 289 5.47 -14.16 -17.59
C PRO A 289 4.99 -12.72 -17.36
N GLY A 290 3.70 -12.52 -17.06
CA GLY A 290 3.08 -11.19 -16.85
C GLY A 290 3.22 -10.61 -15.43
N ARG A 291 4.05 -11.21 -14.57
CA ARG A 291 4.39 -10.70 -13.24
C ARG A 291 5.23 -9.43 -13.32
N ALA A 292 5.23 -8.65 -12.24
CA ALA A 292 6.07 -7.46 -12.14
C ALA A 292 7.54 -7.78 -12.44
N SER A 293 8.22 -6.89 -13.17
CA SER A 293 9.63 -7.09 -13.53
C SER A 293 10.52 -7.26 -12.31
N SER A 294 10.28 -6.50 -11.24
CA SER A 294 11.01 -6.61 -9.97
C SER A 294 10.92 -8.01 -9.35
N VAL A 295 9.73 -8.62 -9.34
CA VAL A 295 9.53 -9.99 -8.81
C VAL A 295 10.23 -11.01 -9.70
N ARG A 296 10.11 -10.87 -11.02
CA ARG A 296 10.79 -11.75 -11.98
C ARG A 296 12.31 -11.64 -11.87
N HIS A 297 12.85 -10.43 -11.79
CA HIS A 297 14.29 -10.18 -11.66
C HIS A 297 14.81 -10.78 -10.36
N ARG A 298 14.11 -10.60 -9.24
CA ARG A 298 14.46 -11.27 -7.97
C ARG A 298 14.46 -12.79 -8.13
N ALA A 299 13.42 -13.37 -8.73
CA ALA A 299 13.33 -14.81 -8.96
C ALA A 299 14.50 -15.35 -9.82
N LEU A 300 14.85 -14.65 -10.92
CA LEU A 300 15.98 -15.01 -11.78
C LEU A 300 17.32 -14.93 -11.04
N LEU A 301 17.51 -13.89 -10.23
CA LEU A 301 18.74 -13.72 -9.44
C LEU A 301 18.90 -14.83 -8.39
N GLU A 302 17.83 -15.15 -7.66
CA GLU A 302 17.85 -16.25 -6.68
C GLU A 302 18.09 -17.60 -7.37
N ARG A 303 17.47 -17.84 -8.54
CA ARG A 303 17.71 -19.06 -9.32
C ARG A 303 19.14 -19.15 -9.84
N ALA A 304 19.71 -18.02 -10.27
CA ALA A 304 21.11 -17.96 -10.66
C ALA A 304 22.05 -18.26 -9.48
N GLN A 305 21.80 -17.70 -8.30
CA GLN A 305 22.59 -17.97 -7.09
C GLN A 305 22.54 -19.46 -6.71
N VAL A 306 21.35 -20.05 -6.68
CA VAL A 306 21.18 -21.49 -6.42
C VAL A 306 21.92 -22.32 -7.47
N GLY A 307 21.83 -21.94 -8.75
CA GLY A 307 22.53 -22.59 -9.86
C GLY A 307 24.05 -22.54 -9.70
N LEU A 308 24.63 -21.37 -9.39
CA LEU A 308 26.07 -21.20 -9.17
C LEU A 308 26.57 -22.05 -8.00
N ALA A 309 25.85 -22.04 -6.88
CA ALA A 309 26.20 -22.82 -5.69
C ALA A 309 26.23 -24.34 -5.96
N HIS A 310 25.46 -24.83 -6.94
CA HIS A 310 25.32 -26.26 -7.25
C HIS A 310 25.89 -26.64 -8.62
N GLY A 311 26.69 -25.77 -9.25
CA GLY A 311 27.45 -26.08 -10.46
C GLY A 311 26.72 -25.88 -11.80
N ASP A 312 25.47 -25.41 -11.81
CA ASP A 312 24.74 -25.02 -13.04
C ASP A 312 25.11 -23.61 -13.49
N ARG A 313 26.37 -23.44 -13.93
CA ARG A 313 26.88 -22.15 -14.42
C ARG A 313 26.20 -21.67 -15.69
N ALA A 314 25.79 -22.60 -16.56
CA ALA A 314 25.16 -22.25 -17.83
C ALA A 314 23.73 -21.71 -17.62
N GLY A 315 22.95 -22.34 -16.74
CA GLY A 315 21.63 -21.85 -16.33
C GLY A 315 21.74 -20.49 -15.65
N ALA A 316 22.61 -20.35 -14.65
CA ALA A 316 22.81 -19.10 -13.93
C ALA A 316 23.21 -17.95 -14.86
N ARG A 317 24.12 -18.19 -15.80
CA ARG A 317 24.53 -17.17 -16.78
C ARG A 317 23.35 -16.68 -17.63
N ARG A 318 22.49 -17.58 -18.10
CA ARG A 318 21.29 -17.20 -18.89
C ARG A 318 20.35 -16.31 -18.08
N ASP A 319 20.12 -16.66 -16.81
CA ASP A 319 19.25 -15.88 -15.93
C ASP A 319 19.82 -14.47 -15.68
N LEU A 320 21.13 -14.38 -15.42
CA LEU A 320 21.82 -13.10 -15.24
C LEU A 320 21.82 -12.24 -16.51
N GLU A 321 22.07 -12.85 -17.67
CA GLU A 321 22.01 -12.16 -18.97
C GLU A 321 20.61 -11.64 -19.27
N GLN A 322 19.57 -12.39 -18.89
CA GLN A 322 18.19 -11.94 -19.03
C GLN A 322 17.89 -10.72 -18.14
N VAL A 323 18.29 -10.76 -16.85
CA VAL A 323 18.13 -9.61 -15.95
C VAL A 323 18.91 -8.41 -16.50
N ARG A 324 20.15 -8.61 -16.95
CA ARG A 324 20.99 -7.55 -17.54
C ARG A 324 20.39 -6.95 -18.81
N ALA A 325 19.72 -7.74 -19.64
CA ALA A 325 19.07 -7.25 -20.85
C ALA A 325 17.84 -6.38 -20.53
N GLU A 326 17.13 -6.69 -19.45
CA GLU A 326 15.91 -5.97 -19.05
C GLU A 326 16.19 -4.77 -18.13
N ASP A 327 17.13 -4.91 -17.19
CA ASP A 327 17.58 -3.87 -16.24
C ASP A 327 19.09 -4.02 -15.95
N PRO A 328 19.96 -3.37 -16.76
CA PRO A 328 21.41 -3.42 -16.58
C PRO A 328 21.90 -2.84 -15.24
N THR A 329 21.08 -2.00 -14.61
CA THR A 329 21.41 -1.30 -13.36
C THR A 329 20.89 -2.00 -12.11
N HIS A 330 20.29 -3.19 -12.27
CA HIS A 330 19.69 -3.90 -11.16
C HIS A 330 20.73 -4.22 -10.07
N PRO A 331 20.52 -3.79 -8.81
CA PRO A 331 21.53 -3.89 -7.75
C PRO A 331 21.98 -5.33 -7.46
N GLY A 332 21.07 -6.30 -7.64
CA GLY A 332 21.37 -7.71 -7.45
C GLY A 332 22.36 -8.31 -8.46
N LEU A 333 22.60 -7.68 -9.62
CA LEU A 333 23.59 -8.18 -10.58
C LEU A 333 25.02 -8.10 -10.01
N ALA A 334 25.36 -7.01 -9.32
CA ALA A 334 26.69 -6.82 -8.74
C ALA A 334 26.98 -7.81 -7.58
N GLN A 335 25.94 -8.30 -6.90
CA GLN A 335 26.08 -9.21 -5.76
C GLN A 335 26.38 -10.65 -6.19
N VAL A 336 25.92 -11.05 -7.38
CA VAL A 336 26.08 -12.43 -7.89
C VAL A 336 27.40 -12.61 -8.65
N GLU A 337 27.99 -11.55 -9.20
CA GLU A 337 29.24 -11.60 -9.98
C GLU A 337 30.51 -11.82 -9.14
N LEU A 338 30.41 -11.88 -7.81
CA LEU A 338 31.55 -12.16 -6.93
C LEU A 338 31.93 -13.66 -6.85
N TRP A 339 31.31 -14.53 -7.66
CA TRP A 339 31.48 -15.98 -7.69
C TRP A 339 31.77 -16.54 -9.08
#